data_AF-A0A389MNS5-F1
#
_entry.id   AF-A0A389MNS5-F1
#
_cell.length_a   1.000
_cell.length_b   1.000
_cell.length_c   1.000
_cell.angle_alpha   90.00
_cell.angle_beta   90.00
_cell.angle_gamma   90.00
#
_symmetry.space_group_name_H-M   'P 1'
#
loop_
_entity.id
_entity.type
_entity.pdbx_description
1 polymer ?
#
loop_
_entity_poly.entity_id
_entity_poly.type
_entity_poly.pdbx_seq_one_letter_code
_entity_poly.pdbx_strand_id
1 'polypeptide(L)'
;MALSYVIALSIYLLIAWLVSSAQLESNYETPFIPLTQAVLGHAGGYAISALAVLLVVANLFSAIWGISRLVYSLASYGIAPRGLTVLSDGRPLRAVIAVTTFLLVAVALELSGLFSLERMLALAGQNFFILYLIAAACLWKLSGTFWHRLLASSSILVSGILLLQSSFAMLAYPIALVGMACVTWAARRTKAV
;
A
#
# COMPACT_ATOMS: atom_id res chain seq x y z
N MET A 1 -18.58 5.23 -8.83
CA MET A 1 -17.40 5.73 -8.09
C MET A 1 -17.77 6.52 -6.84
N ALA A 2 -18.57 7.59 -6.91
CA ALA A 2 -18.94 8.36 -5.72
C ALA A 2 -19.73 7.53 -4.67
N LEU A 3 -20.73 6.75 -5.10
CA LEU A 3 -21.51 5.90 -4.19
C LEU A 3 -20.66 4.83 -3.50
N SER A 4 -19.80 4.13 -4.25
CA SER A 4 -18.89 3.13 -3.69
C SER A 4 -17.89 3.73 -2.71
N TYR A 5 -17.42 4.96 -2.97
CA TYR A 5 -16.56 5.70 -2.06
C TYR A 5 -17.27 6.04 -0.74
N VAL A 6 -18.51 6.57 -0.82
CA VAL A 6 -19.31 6.89 0.37
C VAL A 6 -19.60 5.63 1.19
N ILE A 7 -20.00 4.53 0.54
CA ILE A 7 -20.26 3.25 1.22
C ILE A 7 -19.00 2.76 1.95
N ALA A 8 -17.85 2.72 1.26
CA ALA A 8 -16.60 2.26 1.86
C ALA A 8 -16.17 3.15 3.03
N LEU A 9 -16.24 4.47 2.87
CA LEU A 9 -15.91 5.43 3.91
C LEU A 9 -16.80 5.24 5.15
N SER A 10 -18.11 5.10 4.95
CA SER A 10 -19.07 4.84 6.04
C SER A 10 -18.77 3.53 6.75
N ILE A 11 -18.48 2.45 6.01
CA ILE A 11 -18.12 1.15 6.61
C ILE A 11 -16.85 1.28 7.47
N TYR A 12 -15.81 1.93 6.95
CA TYR A 12 -14.56 2.12 7.70
C TYR A 12 -14.78 2.94 8.97
N LEU A 13 -15.51 4.05 8.90
CA LEU A 13 -15.81 4.90 10.06
C LEU A 13 -16.65 4.16 11.11
N LEU A 14 -17.67 3.41 10.68
CA LEU A 14 -18.53 2.64 11.57
C LEU A 14 -17.76 1.53 12.28
N ILE A 15 -16.92 0.78 11.55
CA ILE A 15 -16.08 -0.26 12.14
C ILE A 15 -15.07 0.35 13.12
N ALA A 16 -14.39 1.44 12.73
CA ALA A 16 -13.43 2.10 13.61
C ALA A 16 -14.10 2.58 14.92
N TRP A 17 -15.29 3.17 14.81
CA TRP A 17 -16.06 3.59 15.97
C TRP A 17 -16.50 2.40 16.85
N LEU A 18 -16.96 1.31 16.23
CA LEU A 18 -17.36 0.09 16.94
C LEU A 18 -16.19 -0.56 17.69
N VAL A 19 -15.02 -0.66 17.06
CA VAL A 19 -13.82 -1.24 17.68
C VAL A 19 -13.31 -0.33 18.81
N SER A 20 -13.35 1.00 18.61
CA SER A 20 -12.96 1.97 19.63
C SER A 20 -13.89 1.96 20.84
N SER A 21 -15.18 1.70 20.67
CA SER A 21 -16.15 1.69 21.77
C SER A 21 -16.16 0.36 22.54
N ALA A 22 -15.68 -0.72 21.93
CA ALA A 22 -15.68 -2.06 22.51
C ALA A 22 -14.66 -2.30 23.65
N GLN A 23 -13.87 -1.29 24.04
CA GLN A 23 -12.86 -1.35 25.13
C GLN A 23 -12.00 -2.62 25.10
N LEU A 24 -11.53 -3.02 23.91
CA LEU A 24 -10.69 -4.22 23.77
C LEU A 24 -9.33 -3.98 24.44
N GLU A 25 -9.05 -4.69 25.53
CA GLU A 25 -7.87 -4.45 26.37
C GLU A 25 -6.52 -4.86 25.73
N SER A 26 -6.52 -5.60 24.62
CA SER A 26 -5.27 -6.08 24.00
C SER A 26 -5.34 -6.59 22.55
N ASN A 27 -6.52 -6.70 21.92
CA ASN A 27 -6.69 -7.40 20.64
C ASN A 27 -7.18 -6.49 19.50
N TYR A 28 -6.51 -5.34 19.29
CA TYR A 28 -6.87 -4.42 18.20
C TYR A 28 -6.63 -4.99 16.80
N GLU A 29 -5.77 -6.00 16.69
CA GLU A 29 -5.42 -6.64 15.41
C GLU A 29 -6.50 -7.60 14.92
N THR A 30 -7.25 -8.21 15.84
CA THR A 30 -8.31 -9.18 15.54
C THR A 30 -9.61 -8.86 16.30
N PRO A 31 -10.15 -7.64 16.19
CA PRO A 31 -11.21 -7.16 17.08
C PRO A 31 -12.53 -7.91 16.87
N PHE A 32 -12.74 -8.48 15.69
CA PHE A 32 -13.94 -9.25 15.37
C PHE A 32 -14.02 -10.61 16.08
N ILE A 33 -12.88 -11.20 16.48
CA ILE A 33 -12.86 -12.48 17.19
C ILE A 33 -13.53 -12.37 18.57
N PRO A 34 -13.08 -11.52 19.50
CA PRO A 34 -13.72 -11.41 20.81
C PRO A 34 -15.18 -10.92 20.72
N LEU A 35 -15.49 -10.03 19.77
CA LEU A 35 -16.85 -9.54 19.56
C LEU A 35 -17.82 -10.65 19.13
N THR A 36 -17.42 -11.47 18.17
CA THR A 36 -18.25 -12.59 17.71
C THR A 36 -18.31 -13.70 18.74
N GLN A 37 -17.21 -13.97 19.43
CA GLN A 37 -17.16 -14.98 20.50
C GLN A 37 -18.06 -14.62 21.68
N ALA A 38 -18.19 -13.34 22.02
CA ALA A 38 -19.11 -12.88 23.06
C ALA A 38 -20.59 -13.19 22.76
N VAL A 39 -20.96 -13.29 21.48
CA VAL A 39 -22.36 -13.52 21.05
C VAL A 39 -22.60 -14.97 20.64
N LEU A 40 -21.66 -15.59 19.93
CA LEU A 40 -21.81 -16.91 19.29
C LEU A 40 -20.96 -17.99 19.97
N GLY A 41 -20.28 -17.66 21.06
CA GLY A 41 -19.35 -18.55 21.75
C GLY A 41 -18.10 -18.87 20.92
N HIS A 42 -17.32 -19.85 21.39
CA HIS A 42 -16.04 -20.22 20.77
C HIS A 42 -16.17 -20.66 19.30
N ALA A 43 -17.27 -21.32 18.93
CA ALA A 43 -17.52 -21.73 17.55
C ALA A 43 -17.60 -20.53 16.59
N GLY A 44 -18.25 -19.43 17.00
CA GLY A 44 -18.29 -18.19 16.22
C GLY A 44 -16.92 -17.54 16.08
N GLY A 45 -16.11 -17.54 17.15
CA GLY A 45 -14.73 -17.08 17.13
C GLY A 45 -13.85 -17.84 16.13
N TYR A 46 -13.96 -19.18 16.09
CA TYR A 46 -13.23 -19.98 15.09
C TYR A 46 -13.70 -19.73 13.66
N ALA A 47 -15.01 -19.63 13.45
CA ALA A 47 -15.58 -19.36 12.13
C ALA A 47 -15.12 -18.01 11.56
N ILE A 48 -15.16 -16.94 12.36
CA ILE A 48 -14.71 -15.62 11.89
C ILE A 48 -13.20 -15.58 11.65
N SER A 49 -12.42 -16.29 12.46
CA SER A 49 -10.96 -16.39 12.29
C SER A 49 -10.61 -17.08 10.98
N ALA A 50 -11.26 -18.22 10.69
CA ALA A 50 -11.07 -18.94 9.43
C ALA A 50 -11.46 -18.07 8.22
N LEU A 51 -12.59 -17.36 8.31
CA LEU A 51 -13.02 -16.44 7.26
C LEU A 51 -12.02 -15.30 7.05
N ALA A 52 -11.52 -14.69 8.13
CA ALA A 52 -10.53 -13.62 8.04
C ALA A 52 -9.24 -14.09 7.36
N VAL A 53 -8.72 -15.27 7.74
CA VAL A 53 -7.53 -15.86 7.11
C VAL A 53 -7.76 -16.09 5.62
N LEU A 54 -8.91 -16.68 5.23
CA LEU A 54 -9.24 -16.92 3.82
C LEU A 54 -9.30 -15.62 3.02
N LEU A 55 -9.92 -14.57 3.56
CA LEU A 55 -10.02 -13.26 2.91
C LEU A 55 -8.66 -12.59 2.74
N VAL A 56 -7.82 -12.62 3.77
CA VAL A 56 -6.46 -12.05 3.72
C VAL A 56 -5.59 -12.82 2.72
N VAL A 57 -5.64 -14.15 2.72
CA VAL A 57 -4.89 -14.99 1.77
C VAL A 57 -5.36 -14.73 0.33
N ALA A 58 -6.67 -14.66 0.09
CA ALA A 58 -7.20 -14.33 -1.23
C ALA A 58 -6.75 -12.93 -1.70
N ASN A 59 -6.73 -11.95 -0.80
CA ASN A 59 -6.24 -10.61 -1.10
C ASN A 59 -4.74 -10.60 -1.43
N LEU A 60 -3.93 -11.34 -0.66
CA LEU A 60 -2.49 -11.49 -0.89
C LEU A 60 -2.20 -12.12 -2.26
N PHE A 61 -2.90 -13.19 -2.64
CA PHE A 61 -2.76 -13.79 -3.96
C PHE A 61 -3.07 -12.79 -5.08
N SER A 62 -4.17 -12.04 -4.95
CA SER A 62 -4.52 -10.99 -5.91
C SER A 62 -3.44 -9.91 -6.01
N ALA A 63 -2.89 -9.48 -4.88
CA ALA A 63 -1.82 -8.49 -4.82
C ALA A 63 -0.55 -8.98 -5.51
N ILE A 64 -0.11 -10.22 -5.25
CA ILE A 64 1.08 -10.80 -5.89
C ILE A 64 0.93 -10.78 -7.41
N TRP A 65 -0.21 -11.24 -7.93
CA TRP A 65 -0.47 -11.22 -9.38
C TRP A 65 -0.58 -9.82 -9.95
N GLY A 66 -1.26 -8.90 -9.27
CA GLY A 66 -1.41 -7.51 -9.69
C GLY A 66 -0.06 -6.80 -9.79
N ILE A 67 0.76 -6.90 -8.75
CA ILE A 67 2.11 -6.30 -8.71
C ILE A 67 3.01 -6.95 -9.77
N SER A 68 2.92 -8.27 -9.98
CA SER A 68 3.71 -8.96 -11.00
C SER A 68 3.42 -8.46 -12.42
N ARG A 69 2.16 -8.14 -12.73
CA ARG A 69 1.79 -7.51 -14.01
C ARG A 69 2.34 -6.09 -14.14
N LEU A 70 2.35 -5.32 -13.05
CA LEU A 70 2.98 -4.01 -13.02
C LEU A 70 4.50 -4.12 -13.28
N VAL A 71 5.19 -5.04 -12.59
CA VAL A 71 6.63 -5.29 -12.77
C VAL A 71 6.94 -5.73 -14.21
N TYR A 72 6.15 -6.64 -14.78
CA TYR A 72 6.26 -7.02 -16.20
C TYR A 72 6.10 -5.83 -17.14
N SER A 73 5.11 -4.97 -16.90
CA SER A 73 4.88 -3.76 -17.68
C SER A 73 6.07 -2.81 -17.60
N LEU A 74 6.58 -2.55 -16.39
CA LEU A 74 7.78 -1.74 -16.17
C LEU A 74 9.01 -2.32 -16.87
N ALA A 75 9.20 -3.65 -16.83
CA ALA A 75 10.28 -4.33 -17.55
C ALA A 75 10.16 -4.15 -19.07
N SER A 76 8.93 -4.14 -19.60
CA SER A 76 8.66 -3.94 -21.03
C SER A 76 9.01 -2.52 -21.49
N TYR A 77 8.92 -1.52 -20.60
CA TYR A 77 9.41 -0.15 -20.82
C TYR A 77 10.90 0.04 -20.45
N GLY A 78 11.65 -1.05 -20.24
CA GLY A 78 13.07 -1.00 -19.89
C GLY A 78 13.37 -0.35 -18.54
N ILE A 79 12.39 -0.29 -17.62
CA ILE A 79 12.56 0.23 -16.26
C ILE A 79 13.09 -0.87 -15.33
N ALA A 80 12.68 -2.12 -15.56
CA ALA A 80 13.11 -3.29 -14.79
C ALA A 80 13.90 -4.28 -15.67
N PRO A 81 14.59 -5.28 -15.09
CA PRO A 81 15.40 -6.23 -15.85
C PRO A 81 14.61 -6.93 -16.97
N ARG A 82 15.19 -6.98 -18.17
CA ARG A 82 14.56 -7.59 -19.35
C ARG A 82 14.15 -9.05 -19.14
N GLY A 83 14.82 -9.78 -18.25
CA GLY A 83 14.46 -11.15 -17.89
C GLY A 83 13.02 -11.31 -17.35
N LEU A 84 12.40 -10.23 -16.88
CA LEU A 84 11.03 -10.20 -16.35
C LEU A 84 9.95 -9.98 -17.41
N THR A 85 10.31 -9.71 -18.68
CA THR A 85 9.35 -9.56 -19.79
C THR A 85 8.94 -10.89 -20.43
N VAL A 86 9.33 -12.02 -19.84
CA VAL A 86 8.98 -13.35 -20.37
C VAL A 86 7.60 -13.76 -19.87
N LEU A 87 6.74 -14.12 -20.80
CA LEU A 87 5.44 -14.74 -20.52
C LEU A 87 5.53 -16.26 -20.68
N SER A 88 4.86 -16.98 -19.79
CA SER A 88 4.62 -18.42 -19.86
C SER A 88 3.11 -18.62 -19.90
N ASP A 89 2.58 -19.11 -21.01
CA ASP A 89 1.13 -19.24 -21.26
C ASP A 89 0.34 -17.96 -20.97
N GLY A 90 0.89 -16.82 -21.43
CA GLY A 90 0.30 -15.49 -21.22
C GLY A 90 0.44 -14.95 -19.79
N ARG A 91 1.19 -15.62 -18.90
CA ARG A 91 1.38 -15.23 -17.50
C ARG A 91 2.84 -14.83 -17.23
N PRO A 92 3.10 -13.72 -16.49
CA PRO A 92 4.46 -13.28 -16.21
C PRO A 92 5.09 -14.03 -15.01
N LEU A 93 5.29 -15.35 -15.14
CA LEU A 93 5.74 -16.20 -14.01
C LEU A 93 7.06 -15.76 -13.39
N ARG A 94 8.01 -15.27 -14.20
CA ARG A 94 9.29 -14.74 -13.67
C ARG A 94 9.09 -13.49 -12.80
N ALA A 95 8.14 -12.63 -13.15
CA ALA A 95 7.78 -11.49 -12.33
C ALA A 95 7.09 -11.94 -11.03
N VAL A 96 6.25 -12.98 -11.08
CA VAL A 96 5.65 -13.60 -9.88
C VAL A 96 6.72 -14.12 -8.95
N ILE A 97 7.68 -14.91 -9.46
CA ILE A 97 8.79 -15.44 -8.67
C ILE A 97 9.61 -14.28 -8.06
N ALA A 98 9.89 -13.23 -8.83
CA ALA A 98 10.63 -12.07 -8.32
C ALA A 98 9.88 -11.36 -7.19
N VAL A 99 8.57 -11.10 -7.34
CA VAL A 99 7.74 -10.47 -6.31
C VAL A 99 7.66 -11.34 -5.06
N THR A 100 7.41 -12.65 -5.21
CA THR A 100 7.38 -13.59 -4.07
C THR A 100 8.74 -13.68 -3.38
N THR A 101 9.84 -13.68 -4.13
CA THR A 101 11.19 -13.67 -3.56
C THR A 101 11.43 -12.41 -2.72
N PHE A 102 10.97 -11.25 -3.21
CA PHE A 102 11.08 -10.00 -2.44
C PHE A 102 10.28 -10.03 -1.14
N LEU A 103 9.09 -10.65 -1.14
CA LEU A 103 8.31 -10.87 0.09
C LEU A 103 9.03 -11.83 1.05
N LEU A 104 9.65 -12.90 0.55
CA LEU A 104 10.43 -13.82 1.39
C LEU A 104 11.67 -13.14 1.99
N VAL A 105 12.33 -12.24 1.24
CA VAL A 105 13.43 -11.43 1.77
C VAL A 105 12.94 -10.53 2.90
N ALA A 106 11.76 -9.91 2.76
CA ALA A 106 11.16 -9.12 3.83
C ALA A 106 10.95 -9.94 5.11
N VAL A 107 10.45 -11.17 4.99
CA VAL A 107 10.30 -12.10 6.12
C VAL A 107 11.67 -12.46 6.71
N ALA A 108 12.67 -12.74 5.89
CA ALA A 108 14.01 -13.05 6.36
C ALA A 108 14.66 -11.88 7.12
N LEU A 109 14.43 -10.64 6.69
CA LEU A 109 14.92 -9.44 7.38
C LEU A 109 14.30 -9.28 8.77
N GLU A 110 13.00 -9.55 8.91
CA GLU A 110 12.32 -9.58 10.22
C GLU A 110 12.92 -10.65 11.12
N LEU A 111 13.04 -11.89 10.62
CA LEU A 111 13.57 -13.02 11.39
C LEU A 111 15.03 -12.81 11.83
N SER A 112 15.81 -12.07 11.05
CA SER A 112 17.19 -11.71 11.39
C SER A 112 17.32 -10.58 12.40
N GLY A 113 16.21 -9.89 12.75
CA GLY A 113 16.21 -8.70 13.59
C GLY A 113 16.82 -7.45 12.94
N LEU A 114 17.22 -7.53 11.67
CA LEU A 114 17.82 -6.40 10.94
C LEU A 114 16.80 -5.31 10.62
N PHE A 115 15.55 -5.69 10.37
CA PHE A 115 14.53 -4.73 9.98
C PHE A 115 13.14 -5.18 10.45
N SER A 116 12.53 -4.41 11.36
CA SER A 116 11.28 -4.81 11.99
C SER A 116 10.06 -4.67 11.06
N LEU A 117 9.09 -5.58 11.17
CA LEU A 117 7.84 -5.57 10.41
C LEU A 117 7.09 -4.25 10.59
N GLU A 118 7.06 -3.72 11.82
CA GLU A 118 6.46 -2.41 12.13
C GLU A 118 7.09 -1.30 11.27
N ARG A 119 8.42 -1.28 11.14
CA ARG A 119 9.13 -0.31 10.28
C ARG A 119 8.82 -0.55 8.81
N MET A 120 8.76 -1.81 8.36
CA MET A 120 8.38 -2.14 6.98
C MET A 120 7.00 -1.60 6.64
N LEU A 121 6.03 -1.80 7.53
CA LEU A 121 4.65 -1.32 7.37
C LEU A 121 4.58 0.21 7.41
N ALA A 122 5.34 0.85 8.31
CA ALA A 122 5.42 2.31 8.36
C ALA A 122 5.98 2.90 7.05
N LEU A 123 7.06 2.33 6.51
CA LEU A 123 7.62 2.76 5.22
C LEU A 123 6.66 2.47 4.05
N ALA A 124 5.96 1.34 4.08
CA ALA A 124 4.96 1.01 3.06
C ALA A 124 3.80 2.01 3.05
N GLY A 125 3.34 2.46 4.22
CA GLY A 125 2.34 3.51 4.36
C GLY A 125 2.78 4.83 3.73
N GLN A 126 4.06 5.20 3.90
CA GLN A 126 4.62 6.43 3.33
C GLN A 126 4.62 6.44 1.80
N ASN A 127 4.73 5.28 1.14
CA ASN A 127 4.64 5.20 -0.32
C ASN A 127 3.34 5.81 -0.85
N PHE A 128 2.22 5.58 -0.16
CA PHE A 128 0.93 6.12 -0.59
C PHE A 128 0.87 7.64 -0.46
N PHE A 129 1.41 8.21 0.62
CA PHE A 129 1.43 9.66 0.80
C PHE A 129 2.26 10.36 -0.29
N ILE A 130 3.39 9.80 -0.71
CA ILE A 130 4.20 10.35 -1.80
C ILE A 130 3.41 10.33 -3.11
N LEU A 131 2.75 9.22 -3.43
CA LEU A 131 1.93 9.10 -4.64
C LEU A 131 0.78 10.10 -4.62
N TYR A 132 0.13 10.31 -3.47
CA TYR A 132 -0.93 11.29 -3.32
C TYR A 132 -0.42 12.72 -3.46
N LEU A 133 0.75 13.05 -2.91
CA LEU A 133 1.39 14.35 -3.09
C LEU A 133 1.69 14.63 -4.57
N ILE A 134 2.30 13.68 -5.27
CA ILE A 134 2.62 13.83 -6.70
C ILE A 134 1.34 13.99 -7.52
N ALA A 135 0.34 13.13 -7.31
CA ALA A 135 -0.93 13.20 -8.03
C ALA A 135 -1.67 14.52 -7.76
N ALA A 136 -1.71 14.98 -6.50
CA ALA A 136 -2.34 16.23 -6.13
C ALA A 136 -1.58 17.44 -6.70
N ALA A 137 -0.24 17.44 -6.72
CA ALA A 137 0.55 18.48 -7.36
C ALA A 137 0.30 18.55 -8.87
N CYS A 138 0.19 17.40 -9.53
CA CYS A 138 -0.21 17.33 -10.94
C CYS A 138 -1.62 17.92 -11.15
N LEU A 139 -2.60 17.53 -10.34
CA LEU A 139 -3.96 18.07 -10.42
C LEU A 139 -4.01 19.58 -10.18
N TRP A 140 -3.26 20.08 -9.19
CA TRP A 140 -3.14 21.51 -8.91
C TRP A 140 -2.63 22.28 -10.13
N LYS A 141 -1.56 21.77 -10.76
CA LYS A 141 -0.95 22.40 -11.95
C LYS A 141 -1.84 22.34 -13.18
N LEU A 142 -2.56 21.24 -13.38
CA LEU A 142 -3.42 21.02 -14.56
C LEU A 142 -4.80 21.67 -14.43
N SER A 143 -5.24 22.02 -13.22
CA SER A 143 -6.60 22.52 -13.00
C SER A 143 -6.72 24.04 -13.10
N GLY A 144 -7.70 24.47 -13.90
CA GLY A 144 -8.16 25.86 -13.95
C GLY A 144 -9.30 26.19 -12.97
N THR A 145 -9.96 25.17 -12.41
CA THR A 145 -11.15 25.35 -11.54
C THR A 145 -10.76 25.47 -10.07
N PHE A 146 -11.41 26.39 -9.34
CA PHE A 146 -11.23 26.56 -7.90
C PHE A 146 -11.41 25.28 -7.09
N TRP A 147 -12.47 24.49 -7.35
CA TRP A 147 -12.75 23.25 -6.61
C TRP A 147 -11.66 22.19 -6.75
N HIS A 148 -11.12 22.02 -7.95
CA HIS A 148 -10.02 21.09 -8.19
C HIS A 148 -8.74 21.53 -7.49
N ARG A 149 -8.48 22.84 -7.46
CA ARG A 149 -7.38 23.41 -6.67
C ARG A 149 -7.60 23.15 -5.19
N LEU A 150 -8.75 23.50 -4.63
CA LEU A 150 -9.05 23.27 -3.22
C LEU A 150 -8.80 21.80 -2.82
N LEU A 151 -9.35 20.84 -3.59
CA LEU A 151 -9.13 19.41 -3.36
C LEU A 151 -7.65 19.01 -3.41
N ALA A 152 -6.90 19.51 -4.40
CA ALA A 152 -5.48 19.24 -4.51
C ALA A 152 -4.68 19.85 -3.35
N SER A 153 -4.97 21.09 -2.93
CA SER A 153 -4.35 21.71 -1.76
C SER A 153 -4.64 20.95 -0.48
N SER A 154 -5.90 20.55 -0.24
CA SER A 154 -6.27 19.74 0.92
C SER A 154 -5.51 18.42 0.94
N SER A 155 -5.39 17.77 -0.21
CA SER A 155 -4.66 16.50 -0.34
C SER A 155 -3.15 16.67 -0.10
N ILE A 156 -2.56 17.77 -0.59
CA ILE A 156 -1.16 18.13 -0.33
C ILE A 156 -0.94 18.39 1.15
N LEU A 157 -1.81 19.18 1.78
CA LEU A 157 -1.71 19.54 3.18
C LEU A 157 -1.81 18.31 4.08
N VAL A 158 -2.84 17.47 3.91
CA VAL A 158 -3.06 16.29 4.73
C VAL A 158 -1.92 15.28 4.55
N SER A 159 -1.56 14.95 3.31
CA SER A 159 -0.47 13.99 3.05
C SER A 159 0.88 14.53 3.54
N GLY A 160 1.11 15.84 3.42
CA GLY A 160 2.30 16.51 3.92
C GLY A 160 2.39 16.45 5.45
N ILE A 161 1.31 16.75 6.16
CA ILE A 161 1.26 16.65 7.63
C ILE A 161 1.52 15.22 8.08
N LEU A 162 0.88 14.21 7.47
CA LEU A 162 1.09 12.80 7.82
C LEU A 162 2.53 12.33 7.56
N LEU A 163 3.16 12.83 6.49
CA LEU A 163 4.59 12.57 6.24
C LEU A 163 5.49 13.25 7.28
N LEU A 164 5.18 14.47 7.69
CA LEU A 164 5.96 15.19 8.71
C LEU A 164 5.78 14.63 10.12
N GLN A 165 4.65 13.97 10.41
CA GLN A 165 4.46 13.20 11.65
C GLN A 165 5.32 11.94 11.68
N SER A 166 5.79 11.45 10.52
CA SER A 166 6.77 10.38 10.47
C SER A 166 8.14 10.89 10.94
N SER A 167 8.89 10.07 11.67
CA SER A 167 10.23 10.45 12.15
C SER A 167 11.12 10.97 11.01
N PHE A 168 11.95 11.98 11.28
CA PHE A 168 12.84 12.59 10.29
C PHE A 168 13.77 11.56 9.63
N ALA A 169 14.17 10.52 10.35
CA ALA A 169 14.95 9.41 9.80
C ALA A 169 14.18 8.60 8.75
N MET A 170 12.84 8.50 8.87
CA MET A 170 12.01 7.80 7.90
C MET A 170 11.79 8.62 6.62
N LEU A 171 11.91 9.97 6.66
CA LEU A 171 11.83 10.82 5.47
C LEU A 171 12.97 10.57 4.47
N ALA A 172 14.08 9.96 4.91
CA ALA A 172 15.17 9.56 4.01
C ALA A 172 14.70 8.61 2.91
N TYR A 173 13.76 7.70 3.23
CA TYR A 173 13.22 6.73 2.26
C TYR A 173 12.37 7.41 1.16
N PRO A 174 11.36 8.24 1.47
CA PRO A 174 10.66 9.06 0.48
C PRO A 174 11.57 9.93 -0.38
N ILE A 175 12.55 10.59 0.24
CA ILE A 175 13.50 11.47 -0.47
C ILE A 175 14.36 10.64 -1.44
N ALA A 176 14.84 9.47 -1.02
CA ALA A 176 15.60 8.57 -1.90
C ALA A 176 14.76 8.09 -3.09
N LEU A 177 13.48 7.73 -2.88
CA LEU A 177 12.57 7.35 -3.96
C LEU A 177 12.36 8.47 -4.97
N VAL A 178 12.03 9.68 -4.50
CA VAL A 178 11.84 10.85 -5.37
C VAL A 178 13.15 11.19 -6.08
N GLY A 179 14.28 11.14 -5.39
CA GLY A 179 15.61 11.34 -5.97
C GLY A 179 15.92 10.35 -7.09
N MET A 180 15.69 9.05 -6.87
CA MET A 180 15.84 8.03 -7.90
C MET A 180 14.91 8.27 -9.09
N ALA A 181 13.66 8.67 -8.85
CA ALA A 181 12.73 9.03 -9.92
C ALA A 181 13.24 10.24 -10.72
N CYS A 182 13.76 11.27 -10.07
CA CYS A 182 14.36 12.43 -10.73
C CYS A 182 15.62 12.07 -11.54
N VAL A 183 16.51 11.24 -11.00
CA VAL A 183 17.73 10.79 -11.68
C VAL A 183 17.37 9.96 -12.92
N THR A 184 16.45 9.00 -12.78
CA THR A 184 16.00 8.18 -13.93
C THR A 184 15.29 9.01 -14.98
N TRP A 185 14.52 10.03 -14.58
CA TRP A 185 13.92 10.98 -15.51
C TRP A 185 14.99 11.81 -16.24
N ALA A 186 15.96 12.37 -15.53
CA ALA A 186 17.05 13.16 -16.12
C ALA A 186 17.89 12.33 -17.10
N ALA A 187 18.26 11.10 -16.74
CA ALA A 187 19.03 10.19 -17.58
C ALA A 187 18.30 9.72 -18.85
N ARG A 188 16.95 9.75 -18.85
CA ARG A 188 16.14 9.43 -20.03
C ARG A 188 15.96 10.66 -20.92
N ARG A 189 15.85 11.86 -20.33
CA ARG A 189 15.74 13.12 -21.09
C ARG A 189 17.00 13.39 -21.91
N THR A 190 18.18 13.04 -21.40
CA THR A 190 19.46 13.20 -22.11
C THR A 190 19.68 12.20 -23.24
N LYS A 191 18.96 11.07 -23.26
CA LYS A 191 19.02 10.08 -24.35
C LYS A 191 18.02 10.32 -25.49
N ALA A 192 17.08 11.25 -25.30
CA ALA A 192 16.02 11.57 -26.25
C ALA A 192 16.31 12.86 -27.06
N VAL A 193 17.49 13.46 -26.86
CA VAL A 193 18.06 14.56 -27.64
C VAL A 193 19.24 14.00 -28.42
#